data_AF-A0A1X0CXR7-F1
#
_entry.id   AF-A0A1X0CXR7-F1
#
_cell.length_a   1.000
_cell.length_b   1.000
_cell.length_c   1.000
_cell.angle_alpha   90.00
_cell.angle_beta   90.00
_cell.angle_gamma   90.00
#
_symmetry.space_group_name_H-M   'P 1'
#
loop_
_entity.id
_entity.type
_entity.pdbx_description
1 polymer ?
#
loop_
_entity_poly.entity_id
_entity_poly.type
_entity_poly.pdbx_seq_one_letter_code
_entity_poly.pdbx_strand_id
1 'polypeptide(L)'
;MRGVPVALATIPAPTTAERIRSACLRAGAALLALDGADPENAAVHHLLADGSFAVTVPADGVAALTVAAAVGPRGRAEGVQGLLELTDYAPLPLREPVRSLVWIRGVLRPVPKSEIPALLDLIASEDPNPALLNVNAGPRARGTTPLAEPDGKVGAEDIVLLLEPDSIVVADADGAESVGIGALLAARPDPFCAMESGWLRHLDAAHQDVIGRLAARLPSTLRQGRVRPLGLDRYGMRLRVESDSGDHDIRLPFPAPVDDIAGLSKAIRILMGCPFVNGLRPRHT
;
A
#
# COMPACT_ATOMS: atom_id res chain seq x y z
N MET A 1 -9.04 -46.51 -18.28
CA MET A 1 -8.65 -45.15 -18.71
C MET A 1 -8.86 -44.21 -17.54
N ARG A 2 -7.79 -43.83 -16.83
CA ARG A 2 -7.86 -42.85 -15.73
C ARG A 2 -7.82 -41.46 -16.36
N GLY A 3 -8.87 -40.66 -16.10
CA GLY A 3 -8.93 -39.27 -16.58
C GLY A 3 -7.77 -38.46 -16.00
N VAL A 4 -7.03 -37.81 -16.88
CA VAL A 4 -6.05 -36.79 -16.50
C VAL A 4 -6.85 -35.59 -15.95
N PRO A 5 -6.56 -35.09 -14.74
CA PRO A 5 -7.21 -33.87 -14.27
C PRO A 5 -6.78 -32.73 -15.18
N VAL A 6 -7.75 -32.09 -15.83
CA VAL A 6 -7.53 -30.82 -16.54
C VAL A 6 -7.17 -29.81 -15.47
N ALA A 7 -5.90 -29.41 -15.41
CA ALA A 7 -5.49 -28.27 -14.62
C ALA A 7 -6.23 -27.05 -15.18
N LEU A 8 -7.17 -26.51 -14.40
CA LEU A 8 -7.71 -25.18 -14.66
C LEU A 8 -6.50 -24.24 -14.71
N ALA A 9 -6.29 -23.59 -15.86
CA ALA A 9 -5.23 -22.61 -16.00
C ALA A 9 -5.43 -21.54 -14.91
N THR A 10 -4.52 -21.49 -13.94
CA THR A 10 -4.53 -20.47 -12.90
C THR A 10 -4.30 -19.13 -13.56
N ILE A 11 -5.27 -18.24 -13.41
CA ILE A 11 -5.14 -16.85 -13.86
C ILE A 11 -4.00 -16.22 -13.04
N PRO A 12 -2.96 -15.67 -13.68
CA PRO A 12 -1.87 -15.00 -12.94
C PRO A 12 -2.42 -13.87 -12.07
N ALA A 13 -1.98 -13.83 -10.82
CA ALA A 13 -2.40 -12.86 -9.82
C ALA A 13 -1.24 -12.59 -8.84
N PRO A 14 -1.20 -11.42 -8.19
CA PRO A 14 -0.17 -11.13 -7.21
C PRO A 14 -0.27 -12.05 -6.01
N THR A 15 0.87 -12.59 -5.59
CA THR A 15 1.02 -13.32 -4.33
C THR A 15 0.68 -12.42 -3.15
N THR A 16 0.31 -13.02 -2.02
CA THR A 16 0.02 -12.29 -0.77
C THR A 16 1.19 -11.39 -0.34
N ALA A 17 2.42 -11.85 -0.54
CA ALA A 17 3.63 -11.08 -0.28
C ALA A 17 3.76 -9.86 -1.22
N GLU A 18 3.54 -10.03 -2.54
CA GLU A 18 3.53 -8.91 -3.50
C GLU A 18 2.42 -7.89 -3.17
N ARG A 19 1.23 -8.36 -2.76
CA ARG A 19 0.12 -7.48 -2.35
C ARG A 19 0.50 -6.64 -1.13
N ILE A 20 1.09 -7.25 -0.11
CA ILE A 20 1.56 -6.53 1.09
C ILE A 20 2.67 -5.54 0.73
N ARG A 21 3.70 -5.96 -0.03
CA ARG A 21 4.79 -5.06 -0.46
C ARG A 21 4.26 -3.84 -1.21
N SER A 22 3.27 -4.04 -2.08
CA SER A 22 2.63 -2.96 -2.85
C SER A 22 1.69 -2.10 -2.01
N ALA A 23 1.03 -2.67 -1.01
CA ALA A 23 0.20 -1.93 -0.06
C ALA A 23 1.05 -1.06 0.86
N CYS A 24 2.20 -1.54 1.33
CA CYS A 24 3.12 -0.74 2.14
C CYS A 24 3.55 0.56 1.44
N LEU A 25 3.77 0.55 0.12
CA LEU A 25 4.15 1.74 -0.63
C LEU A 25 2.98 2.67 -0.99
N ARG A 26 1.74 2.14 -1.00
CA ARG A 26 0.54 2.89 -1.40
C ARG A 26 -0.32 3.34 -0.22
N ALA A 27 -0.08 2.79 0.97
CA ALA A 27 -0.88 3.06 2.15
C ALA A 27 -0.96 4.56 2.40
N GLY A 28 -2.19 5.08 2.38
CA GLY A 28 -2.46 6.51 2.58
C GLY A 28 -2.61 6.88 4.05
N ALA A 29 -2.69 5.88 4.93
CA ALA A 29 -2.70 6.06 6.37
C ALA A 29 -2.03 4.86 7.05
N ALA A 30 -1.40 5.14 8.19
CA ALA A 30 -0.89 4.13 9.10
C ALA A 30 -1.22 4.51 10.54
N LEU A 31 -1.64 3.51 11.32
CA LEU A 31 -1.98 3.64 12.74
C LEU A 31 -1.21 2.62 13.56
N LEU A 32 -0.60 3.06 14.65
CA LEU A 32 0.05 2.20 15.63
C LEU A 32 -0.81 2.09 16.87
N ALA A 33 -1.23 0.87 17.19
CA ALA A 33 -2.03 0.56 18.37
C ALA A 33 -1.21 -0.23 19.39
N LEU A 34 -1.31 0.17 20.66
CA LEU A 34 -0.83 -0.56 21.83
C LEU A 34 -2.02 -0.98 22.68
N ASP A 35 -1.85 -2.03 23.49
CA ASP A 35 -2.92 -2.51 24.36
C ASP A 35 -3.38 -1.42 25.36
N GLY A 36 -4.69 -1.21 25.46
CA GLY A 36 -5.30 -0.24 26.36
C GLY A 36 -5.10 1.24 25.99
N ALA A 37 -4.57 1.57 24.82
CA ALA A 37 -4.35 2.94 24.35
C ALA A 37 -5.08 3.24 23.04
N ASP A 38 -5.44 4.50 22.83
CA ASP A 38 -5.96 4.95 21.54
C ASP A 38 -4.86 4.83 20.47
N PRO A 39 -5.18 4.40 19.23
CA PRO A 39 -4.19 4.31 18.16
C PRO A 39 -3.59 5.68 17.79
N GLU A 40 -2.28 5.69 17.56
CA GLU A 40 -1.54 6.89 17.17
C GLU A 40 -1.23 6.87 15.68
N ASN A 41 -1.21 8.05 15.04
CA ASN A 41 -0.85 8.14 13.64
C ASN A 41 0.65 7.85 13.46
N ALA A 42 0.97 6.98 12.51
CA ALA A 42 2.33 6.74 12.07
C ALA A 42 2.57 7.43 10.72
N ALA A 43 3.09 8.66 10.75
CA ALA A 43 3.24 9.47 9.53
C ALA A 43 4.21 8.86 8.49
N VAL A 44 5.15 8.04 8.97
CA VAL A 44 6.06 7.24 8.18
C VAL A 44 6.01 5.81 8.68
N HIS A 45 5.91 4.87 7.74
CA HIS A 45 6.17 3.45 7.95
C HIS A 45 7.09 2.96 6.82
N HIS A 46 8.04 2.08 7.13
CA HIS A 46 8.95 1.58 6.11
C HIS A 46 9.45 0.17 6.47
N LEU A 47 9.35 -0.78 5.52
CA LEU A 47 9.82 -2.15 5.71
C LEU A 47 11.31 -2.25 5.36
N LEU A 48 12.13 -2.49 6.38
CA LEU A 48 13.58 -2.61 6.26
C LEU A 48 14.00 -3.99 5.73
N ALA A 49 15.26 -4.08 5.30
CA ALA A 49 15.84 -5.29 4.72
C ALA A 49 15.93 -6.48 5.70
N ASP A 50 15.94 -6.21 7.00
CA ASP A 50 15.92 -7.23 8.06
C ASP A 50 14.50 -7.71 8.40
N GLY A 51 13.48 -7.09 7.82
CA GLY A 51 12.08 -7.42 8.03
C GLY A 51 11.37 -6.60 9.10
N SER A 52 12.09 -5.75 9.84
CA SER A 52 11.46 -4.82 10.78
C SER A 52 10.79 -3.66 10.05
N PHE A 53 9.80 -3.04 10.69
CA PHE A 53 9.15 -1.83 10.20
C PHE A 53 9.63 -0.63 11.02
N ALA A 54 10.30 0.33 10.37
CA ALA A 54 10.52 1.64 10.96
C ALA A 54 9.19 2.41 10.95
N VAL A 55 8.77 2.91 12.12
CA VAL A 55 7.55 3.70 12.27
C VAL A 55 7.85 4.99 13.03
N THR A 56 7.33 6.12 12.56
CA THR A 56 7.41 7.38 13.28
C THR A 56 6.19 7.56 14.17
N VAL A 57 6.40 7.98 15.41
CA VAL A 57 5.31 8.32 16.35
C VAL A 57 5.61 9.64 17.05
N PRO A 58 4.60 10.37 17.54
CA PRO A 58 4.84 11.56 18.35
C PRO A 58 5.71 11.24 19.57
N ALA A 59 6.71 12.07 19.86
CA ALA A 59 7.63 11.87 20.98
C ALA A 59 6.94 11.91 22.35
N ASP A 60 5.85 12.65 22.46
CA ASP A 60 4.96 12.72 23.64
C ASP A 60 3.80 11.73 23.58
N GLY A 61 3.75 10.90 22.53
CA GLY A 61 2.75 9.86 22.33
C GLY A 61 2.92 8.66 23.27
N VAL A 62 1.82 7.93 23.45
CA VAL A 62 1.75 6.74 24.29
C VAL A 62 2.75 5.68 23.84
N ALA A 63 2.92 5.47 22.53
CA ALA A 63 3.88 4.49 22.02
C ALA A 63 5.32 4.85 22.40
N ALA A 64 5.70 6.10 22.21
CA ALA A 64 7.03 6.60 22.55
C ALA A 64 7.32 6.46 24.05
N LEU A 65 6.39 6.93 24.89
CA LEU A 65 6.53 6.89 26.35
C LEU A 65 6.54 5.46 26.89
N THR A 66 5.69 4.57 26.36
CA THR A 66 5.62 3.17 26.80
C THR A 66 6.88 2.41 26.45
N VAL A 67 7.40 2.57 25.23
CA VAL A 67 8.66 1.93 24.81
C VAL A 67 9.86 2.48 25.61
N ALA A 68 9.90 3.78 25.90
CA ALA A 68 10.95 4.36 26.74
C ALA A 68 10.91 3.84 28.18
N ALA A 69 9.72 3.57 28.72
CA ALA A 69 9.54 3.02 30.07
C ALA A 69 9.76 1.50 30.16
N ALA A 70 9.69 0.79 29.05
CA ALA A 70 9.88 -0.66 28.98
C ALA A 70 11.37 -1.03 29.18
N VAL A 71 11.78 -1.10 30.45
CA VAL A 71 13.11 -1.51 30.87
C VAL A 71 13.01 -2.85 31.59
N GLY A 72 13.53 -3.89 30.95
CA GLY A 72 13.60 -5.23 31.51
C GLY A 72 14.62 -5.36 32.64
N PRO A 73 14.65 -6.52 33.33
CA PRO A 73 15.61 -6.80 34.39
C PRO A 73 17.04 -6.59 33.90
N ARG A 74 17.88 -5.89 34.69
CA ARG A 74 19.26 -5.48 34.37
C ARG A 74 19.38 -4.31 33.36
N GLY A 75 18.34 -3.52 33.16
CA GLY A 75 18.44 -2.26 32.41
C GLY A 75 18.41 -2.43 30.90
N ARG A 76 17.97 -3.58 30.39
CA ARG A 76 17.86 -3.85 28.95
C ARG A 76 16.47 -3.43 28.48
N ALA A 77 16.36 -2.68 27.38
CA ALA A 77 15.05 -2.33 26.82
C ALA A 77 14.22 -3.60 26.55
N GLU A 78 13.09 -3.71 27.24
CA GLU A 78 12.08 -4.72 26.97
C GLU A 78 11.22 -4.20 25.83
N GLY A 79 10.85 -5.07 24.91
CA GLY A 79 10.06 -4.65 23.76
C GLY A 79 8.58 -4.54 24.13
N VAL A 80 7.85 -3.63 23.50
CA VAL A 80 6.42 -3.44 23.74
C VAL A 80 5.62 -4.07 22.61
N GLN A 81 4.62 -4.90 22.93
CA GLN A 81 3.75 -5.46 21.89
C GLN A 81 2.89 -4.35 21.27
N GLY A 82 2.83 -4.32 19.95
CA GLY A 82 2.06 -3.34 19.18
C GLY A 82 1.52 -3.92 17.88
N LEU A 83 0.57 -3.19 17.30
CA LEU A 83 -0.06 -3.49 16.01
C LEU A 83 0.02 -2.26 15.11
N LEU A 84 0.71 -2.38 13.99
CA LEU A 84 0.68 -1.39 12.91
C LEU A 84 -0.39 -1.80 11.90
N GLU A 85 -1.38 -0.94 11.69
CA GLU A 85 -2.38 -1.06 10.63
C GLU A 85 -2.03 -0.09 9.50
N LEU A 86 -1.93 -0.59 8.27
CA LEU A 86 -1.75 0.20 7.06
C LEU A 86 -3.02 0.13 6.21
N THR A 87 -3.53 1.30 5.82
CA THR A 87 -4.75 1.41 5.02
C THR A 87 -4.42 1.88 3.61
N ASP A 88 -4.64 1.01 2.63
CA ASP A 88 -4.55 1.34 1.21
C ASP A 88 -5.91 1.83 0.70
N TYR A 89 -6.00 3.14 0.44
CA TYR A 89 -7.19 3.75 -0.14
C TYR A 89 -7.13 3.76 -1.66
N ALA A 90 -8.30 3.62 -2.29
CA ALA A 90 -8.47 3.87 -3.71
C ALA A 90 -8.13 5.33 -4.02
N PRO A 91 -7.43 5.60 -5.12
CA PRO A 91 -7.07 6.97 -5.51
C PRO A 91 -8.26 7.75 -6.09
N LEU A 92 -9.45 7.13 -6.16
CA LEU A 92 -10.69 7.71 -6.63
C LEU A 92 -11.68 7.84 -5.47
N PRO A 93 -12.59 8.83 -5.49
CA PRO A 93 -13.67 8.94 -4.51
C PRO A 93 -14.72 7.86 -4.82
N LEU A 94 -14.50 6.67 -4.30
CA LEU A 94 -15.43 5.53 -4.34
C LEU A 94 -16.28 5.52 -3.07
N ARG A 95 -17.47 4.90 -3.12
CA ARG A 95 -18.34 4.76 -1.92
C ARG A 95 -17.62 4.08 -0.75
N GLU A 96 -16.91 3.00 -1.04
CA GLU A 96 -16.08 2.26 -0.09
C GLU A 96 -14.60 2.39 -0.48
N PRO A 97 -13.85 3.39 0.02
CA PRO A 97 -12.54 3.72 -0.54
C PRO A 97 -11.43 2.75 -0.13
N VAL A 98 -11.61 1.90 0.88
CA VAL A 98 -10.55 0.99 1.34
C VAL A 98 -10.40 -0.18 0.37
N ARG A 99 -9.20 -0.35 -0.19
CA ARG A 99 -8.86 -1.45 -1.11
C ARG A 99 -8.23 -2.63 -0.39
N SER A 100 -7.44 -2.34 0.63
CA SER A 100 -6.85 -3.35 1.49
C SER A 100 -6.40 -2.77 2.83
N LEU A 101 -6.38 -3.61 3.85
CA LEU A 101 -5.77 -3.35 5.15
C LEU A 101 -4.61 -4.32 5.34
N VAL A 102 -3.49 -3.84 5.87
CA VAL A 102 -2.37 -4.67 6.29
C VAL A 102 -2.16 -4.49 7.78
N TRP A 103 -2.16 -5.59 8.52
CA TRP A 103 -1.86 -5.62 9.94
C TRP A 103 -0.52 -6.29 10.19
N ILE A 104 0.35 -5.57 10.88
CA ILE A 104 1.66 -6.04 11.32
C ILE A 104 1.65 -6.02 12.84
N ARG A 105 1.54 -7.20 13.46
CA ARG A 105 1.67 -7.36 14.91
C ARG A 105 3.12 -7.69 15.23
N GLY A 106 3.68 -7.09 16.27
CA GLY A 106 5.06 -7.33 16.62
C GLY A 106 5.54 -6.62 17.88
N VAL A 107 6.85 -6.63 18.06
CA VAL A 107 7.53 -6.02 19.20
C VAL A 107 8.15 -4.69 18.79
N LEU A 108 7.73 -3.60 19.42
CA LEU A 108 8.31 -2.27 19.28
C LEU A 108 9.57 -2.13 20.11
N ARG A 109 10.60 -1.53 19.52
CA ARG A 109 11.88 -1.20 20.14
C ARG A 109 12.32 0.22 19.82
N PRO A 110 13.07 0.87 20.72
CA PRO A 110 13.66 2.16 20.43
C PRO A 110 14.81 2.01 19.43
N VAL A 111 14.99 3.01 18.55
CA VAL A 111 16.20 3.14 17.72
C VAL A 111 17.26 3.93 18.50
N PRO A 112 18.51 3.45 18.62
CA PRO A 112 19.59 4.24 19.21
C PRO A 112 19.75 5.58 18.49
N LYS A 113 19.87 6.69 19.24
CA LYS A 113 19.95 8.04 18.65
C LYS A 113 21.06 8.20 17.60
N SER A 114 22.17 7.46 17.76
CA SER A 114 23.29 7.45 16.81
C SER A 114 22.96 6.81 15.46
N GLU A 115 21.96 5.93 15.41
CA GLU A 115 21.57 5.18 14.21
C GLU A 115 20.47 5.89 13.40
N ILE A 116 19.72 6.79 14.05
CA ILE A 116 18.57 7.48 13.43
C ILE A 116 18.95 8.21 12.14
N PRO A 117 20.02 9.02 12.04
CA PRO A 117 20.33 9.72 10.79
C PRO A 117 20.54 8.78 9.61
N ALA A 118 21.28 7.69 9.80
CA ALA A 118 21.52 6.70 8.76
C ALA A 118 20.23 5.96 8.36
N LEU A 119 19.35 5.69 9.32
CA LEU A 119 18.03 5.09 9.07
C LEU A 119 17.13 6.04 8.26
N LEU A 120 17.09 7.32 8.60
CA LEU A 120 16.29 8.31 7.87
C LEU A 120 16.81 8.50 6.43
N ASP A 121 18.13 8.55 6.24
CA ASP A 121 18.74 8.63 4.90
C ASP A 121 18.39 7.42 4.05
N LEU A 122 18.41 6.21 4.65
CA LEU A 122 17.99 4.98 3.99
C LEU A 122 16.53 5.07 3.54
N ILE A 123 15.62 5.41 4.46
CA ILE A 123 14.18 5.51 4.15
C ILE A 123 13.94 6.57 3.07
N ALA A 124 14.53 7.76 3.20
CA ALA A 124 14.36 8.86 2.26
C ALA A 124 14.85 8.52 0.84
N SER A 125 15.85 7.64 0.72
CA SER A 125 16.37 7.20 -0.58
C SER A 125 15.40 6.29 -1.35
N GLU A 126 14.53 5.58 -0.63
CA GLU A 126 13.53 4.66 -1.21
C GLU A 126 12.13 5.28 -1.28
N ASP A 127 11.72 5.98 -0.22
CA ASP A 127 10.43 6.63 -0.07
C ASP A 127 10.59 8.05 0.52
N PRO A 128 10.77 9.08 -0.33
CA PRO A 128 10.95 10.45 0.12
C PRO A 128 9.65 11.02 0.70
N ASN A 129 9.51 10.94 2.02
CA ASN A 129 8.36 11.46 2.75
C ASN A 129 8.75 12.71 3.58
N PRO A 130 8.08 13.87 3.40
CA PRO A 130 8.40 15.09 4.15
C PRO A 130 8.23 14.96 5.67
N ALA A 131 7.43 14.00 6.16
CA ALA A 131 7.28 13.73 7.59
C ALA A 131 8.58 13.24 8.25
N LEU A 132 9.54 12.70 7.48
CA LEU A 132 10.87 12.36 7.98
C LEU A 132 11.60 13.57 8.60
N LEU A 133 11.29 14.79 8.16
CA LEU A 133 11.87 16.03 8.69
C LEU A 133 11.35 16.41 10.08
N ASN A 134 10.27 15.78 10.55
CA ASN A 134 9.76 15.98 11.91
C ASN A 134 10.53 15.15 12.93
N VAL A 135 11.29 14.15 12.49
CA VAL A 135 12.06 13.28 13.36
C VAL A 135 13.24 14.03 13.94
N ASN A 136 13.34 14.05 15.26
CA ASN A 136 14.41 14.75 15.99
C ASN A 136 14.58 16.24 15.58
N ALA A 137 13.51 16.90 15.14
CA ALA A 137 13.55 18.27 14.64
C ALA A 137 13.94 19.31 15.72
N GLY A 138 14.01 18.89 16.99
CA GLY A 138 14.23 19.74 18.15
C GLY A 138 13.07 20.73 18.37
N PRO A 139 13.16 21.59 19.39
CA PRO A 139 12.19 22.66 19.56
C PRO A 139 12.24 23.60 18.35
N ARG A 140 11.19 23.60 17.51
CA ARG A 140 11.08 24.54 16.38
C ARG A 140 11.32 25.96 16.88
N ALA A 141 12.24 26.69 16.24
CA ALA A 141 12.53 28.08 16.60
C ALA A 141 11.22 28.90 16.61
N ARG A 142 10.93 29.57 17.73
CA ARG A 142 9.82 30.54 17.83
C ARG A 142 10.00 31.62 16.75
N GLY A 143 9.26 31.54 15.65
CA GLY A 143 9.30 32.56 14.61
C GLY A 143 8.73 32.14 13.26
N THR A 144 8.74 30.85 12.90
CA THR A 144 7.94 30.34 11.79
C THR A 144 6.53 30.10 12.30
N THR A 145 5.59 30.96 11.94
CA THR A 145 4.16 30.69 12.13
C THR A 145 3.86 29.31 11.58
N PRO A 146 3.38 28.36 12.41
CA PRO A 146 2.83 27.13 11.89
C PRO A 146 1.73 27.53 10.92
N LEU A 147 1.68 26.91 9.73
CA LEU A 147 0.38 26.72 9.10
C LEU A 147 -0.41 25.92 10.14
N ALA A 148 -1.32 26.60 10.83
CA ALA A 148 -2.08 25.99 11.89
C ALA A 148 -2.84 24.81 11.29
N GLU A 149 -2.46 23.59 11.67
CA GLU A 149 -3.38 22.46 11.63
C GLU A 149 -4.63 22.89 12.42
N PRO A 150 -5.85 22.64 11.91
CA PRO A 150 -7.10 23.15 12.48
C PRO A 150 -7.29 22.86 13.99
N ASP A 151 -6.52 21.91 14.54
CA ASP A 151 -6.61 21.43 15.91
C ASP A 151 -5.56 21.98 16.90
N GLY A 152 -4.74 22.97 16.52
CA GLY A 152 -3.90 23.70 17.48
C GLY A 152 -2.78 22.89 18.15
N LYS A 153 -2.46 21.68 17.66
CA LYS A 153 -1.27 20.93 18.09
C LYS A 153 -0.02 21.60 17.51
N VAL A 154 0.76 22.25 18.38
CA VAL A 154 2.13 22.68 18.07
C VAL A 154 2.89 21.44 17.65
N GLY A 155 3.45 21.41 16.43
CA GLY A 155 4.04 20.21 15.85
C GLY A 155 5.09 19.59 16.77
N ALA A 156 4.70 18.49 17.42
CA ALA A 156 5.55 17.70 18.28
C ALA A 156 6.66 17.06 17.43
N GLU A 157 7.81 16.87 18.04
CA GLU A 157 8.90 16.09 17.47
C GLU A 157 8.44 14.64 17.33
N ASP A 158 8.73 14.01 16.20
CA ASP A 158 8.50 12.57 16.04
C ASP A 158 9.76 11.80 16.45
N ILE A 159 9.58 10.57 16.92
CA ILE A 159 10.66 9.60 17.10
C ILE A 159 10.46 8.40 16.20
N VAL A 160 11.53 7.66 15.93
CA VAL A 160 11.47 6.40 15.18
C VAL A 160 11.53 5.21 16.14
N LEU A 161 10.58 4.29 15.99
CA LEU A 161 10.57 2.98 16.61
C LEU A 161 10.74 1.90 15.55
N LEU A 162 11.27 0.74 15.94
CA LEU A 162 11.31 -0.46 15.09
C LEU A 162 10.30 -1.47 15.59
N LEU A 163 9.41 -1.91 14.71
CA LEU A 163 8.48 -2.99 14.94
C LEU A 163 9.05 -4.28 14.32
N GLU A 164 9.47 -5.22 15.18
CA GLU A 164 9.88 -6.57 14.78
C GLU A 164 8.61 -7.44 14.62
N PRO A 165 8.26 -7.88 13.40
CA PRO A 165 6.97 -8.53 13.16
C PRO A 165 6.91 -9.97 13.67
N ASP A 166 5.86 -10.28 14.43
CA ASP A 166 5.46 -11.65 14.79
C ASP A 166 4.48 -12.23 13.75
N SER A 167 3.60 -11.39 13.20
CA SER A 167 2.59 -11.81 12.21
C SER A 167 2.23 -10.66 11.29
N ILE A 168 2.04 -10.97 10.01
CA ILE A 168 1.68 -10.02 8.96
C ILE A 168 0.48 -10.58 8.22
N VAL A 169 -0.59 -9.80 8.14
CA VAL A 169 -1.87 -10.18 7.53
C VAL A 169 -2.31 -9.07 6.58
N VAL A 170 -2.80 -9.44 5.41
CA VAL A 170 -3.53 -8.52 4.52
C VAL A 170 -4.98 -8.97 4.43
N ALA A 171 -5.91 -8.02 4.42
CA ALA A 171 -7.28 -8.22 4.00
C ALA A 171 -7.63 -7.32 2.81
N ASP A 172 -8.25 -7.90 1.80
CA ASP A 172 -8.78 -7.22 0.64
C ASP A 172 -10.08 -7.93 0.17
N ALA A 173 -10.57 -7.59 -1.02
CA ALA A 173 -11.78 -8.18 -1.59
C ALA A 173 -11.68 -9.71 -1.81
N ASP A 174 -10.47 -10.28 -1.90
CA ASP A 174 -10.24 -11.71 -2.07
C ASP A 174 -10.18 -12.47 -0.73
N GLY A 175 -10.21 -11.76 0.41
CA GLY A 175 -10.23 -12.30 1.76
C GLY A 175 -9.04 -11.85 2.61
N ALA A 176 -8.78 -12.58 3.70
CA ALA A 176 -7.67 -12.30 4.61
C ALA A 176 -6.63 -13.44 4.57
N GLU A 177 -5.36 -13.07 4.38
CA GLU A 177 -4.26 -14.02 4.26
C GLU A 177 -3.04 -13.54 5.06
N SER A 178 -2.31 -14.48 5.67
CA SER A 178 -1.07 -14.20 6.38
C SER A 178 0.15 -14.54 5.54
N VAL A 179 1.26 -13.85 5.82
CA VAL A 179 2.56 -14.11 5.18
C VAL A 179 3.66 -14.18 6.23
N GLY A 180 4.59 -15.11 6.05
CA GLY A 180 5.82 -15.16 6.85
C GLY A 180 6.84 -14.12 6.38
N ILE A 181 7.66 -13.61 7.29
CA ILE A 181 8.62 -12.55 6.99
C ILE A 181 9.59 -12.90 5.85
N GLY A 182 10.05 -14.15 5.77
CA GLY A 182 10.93 -14.61 4.70
C GLY A 182 10.29 -14.53 3.30
N ALA A 183 9.00 -14.84 3.18
CA ALA A 183 8.27 -14.71 1.92
C ALA A 183 8.03 -13.24 1.56
N LEU A 184 7.78 -12.40 2.58
CA LEU A 184 7.64 -10.95 2.38
C LEU A 184 8.93 -10.31 1.87
N LEU A 185 10.08 -10.67 2.44
CA LEU A 185 11.40 -10.18 2.03
C LEU A 185 11.84 -10.71 0.65
N ALA A 186 11.40 -11.91 0.28
CA ALA A 186 11.66 -12.48 -1.04
C ALA A 186 10.83 -11.82 -2.16
N ALA A 187 9.70 -11.21 -1.81
CA ALA A 187 8.81 -10.55 -2.75
C ALA A 187 9.24 -9.11 -3.05
N ARG A 188 8.89 -8.65 -4.25
CA ARG A 188 9.03 -7.24 -4.63
C ARG A 188 7.64 -6.59 -4.70
N PRO A 189 7.52 -5.28 -4.42
CA PRO A 189 6.30 -4.56 -4.74
C PRO A 189 6.05 -4.63 -6.26
N ASP A 190 4.80 -4.47 -6.65
CA ASP A 190 4.41 -4.39 -8.05
C ASP A 190 5.16 -3.24 -8.75
N PRO A 191 5.73 -3.44 -9.96
CA PRO A 191 6.51 -2.42 -10.65
C PRO A 191 5.73 -1.15 -10.97
N PHE A 192 4.40 -1.18 -10.94
CA PHE A 192 3.54 -0.05 -11.25
C PHE A 192 2.95 0.64 -10.03
N CYS A 193 3.18 0.14 -8.81
CA CYS A 193 2.51 0.62 -7.60
C CYS A 193 2.67 2.14 -7.37
N ALA A 194 3.84 2.72 -7.66
CA ALA A 194 4.12 4.14 -7.49
C ALA A 194 3.36 5.03 -8.49
N MET A 195 3.11 4.55 -9.71
CA MET A 195 2.43 5.32 -10.77
C MET A 195 0.92 5.06 -10.81
N GLU A 196 0.47 3.91 -10.30
CA GLU A 196 -0.91 3.41 -10.33
C GLU A 196 -1.92 4.52 -9.98
N SER A 197 -1.73 5.18 -8.84
CA SER A 197 -2.66 6.19 -8.33
C SER A 197 -2.83 7.39 -9.27
N GLY A 198 -1.77 7.79 -9.98
CA GLY A 198 -1.84 8.83 -11.00
C GLY A 198 -2.59 8.36 -12.24
N TRP A 199 -2.33 7.13 -12.68
CA TRP A 199 -2.95 6.54 -13.85
C TRP A 199 -4.45 6.28 -13.66
N LEU A 200 -4.88 5.76 -12.52
CA LEU A 200 -6.30 5.50 -12.25
C LEU A 200 -7.11 6.81 -12.21
N ARG A 201 -6.57 7.85 -11.57
CA ARG A 201 -7.17 9.20 -11.58
C ARG A 201 -7.27 9.77 -13.00
N HIS A 202 -6.21 9.64 -13.78
CA HIS A 202 -6.22 10.11 -15.16
C HIS A 202 -7.24 9.34 -16.02
N LEU A 203 -7.29 8.01 -15.88
CA LEU A 203 -8.24 7.17 -16.60
C LEU A 203 -9.69 7.55 -16.29
N ASP A 204 -10.01 7.77 -15.02
CA ASP A 204 -11.34 8.20 -14.58
C ASP A 204 -11.68 9.62 -15.06
N ALA A 205 -10.74 10.56 -15.04
CA ALA A 205 -11.00 11.95 -15.43
C ALA A 205 -11.09 12.15 -16.95
N ALA A 206 -10.28 11.43 -17.74
CA ALA A 206 -10.04 11.75 -19.15
C ALA A 206 -10.48 10.67 -20.15
N HIS A 207 -10.70 9.43 -19.72
CA HIS A 207 -10.84 8.27 -20.62
C HIS A 207 -12.06 7.41 -20.30
N GLN A 208 -13.23 8.06 -20.25
CA GLN A 208 -14.52 7.37 -20.07
C GLN A 208 -14.84 6.40 -21.23
N ASP A 209 -14.32 6.65 -22.43
CA ASP A 209 -14.43 5.74 -23.57
C ASP A 209 -13.69 4.41 -23.34
N VAL A 210 -12.50 4.47 -22.72
CA VAL A 210 -11.73 3.28 -22.31
C VAL A 210 -12.48 2.50 -21.24
N ILE A 211 -13.00 3.19 -20.22
CA ILE A 211 -13.79 2.56 -19.15
C ILE A 211 -15.03 1.87 -19.75
N GLY A 212 -15.73 2.50 -20.69
CA GLY A 212 -16.87 1.90 -21.38
C GLY A 212 -16.51 0.61 -22.15
N ARG A 213 -15.34 0.57 -22.81
CA ARG A 213 -14.85 -0.65 -23.49
C ARG A 213 -14.50 -1.76 -22.52
N LEU A 214 -13.89 -1.43 -21.37
CA LEU A 214 -13.61 -2.40 -20.33
C LEU A 214 -14.90 -2.91 -19.67
N ALA A 215 -15.86 -2.02 -19.41
CA ALA A 215 -17.18 -2.36 -18.88
C ALA A 215 -17.94 -3.34 -19.80
N ALA A 216 -17.79 -3.21 -21.12
CA ALA A 216 -18.38 -4.15 -22.08
C ALA A 216 -17.86 -5.59 -21.95
N ARG A 217 -16.71 -5.80 -21.30
CA ARG A 217 -16.14 -7.12 -21.01
C ARG A 217 -16.72 -7.78 -19.76
N LEU A 218 -17.44 -7.03 -18.92
CA LEU A 218 -18.02 -7.54 -17.69
C LEU A 218 -19.22 -8.47 -17.97
N PRO A 219 -19.57 -9.38 -17.04
CA PRO A 219 -20.82 -10.12 -17.08
C PRO A 219 -22.01 -9.17 -17.25
N SER A 220 -23.03 -9.56 -18.03
CA SER A 220 -24.17 -8.69 -18.38
C SER A 220 -24.91 -8.12 -17.17
N THR A 221 -25.00 -8.89 -16.08
CA THR A 221 -25.63 -8.49 -14.82
C THR A 221 -24.92 -7.33 -14.13
N LEU A 222 -23.61 -7.15 -14.37
CA LEU A 222 -22.78 -6.12 -13.74
C LEU A 222 -22.61 -4.88 -14.62
N ARG A 223 -23.19 -4.85 -15.83
CA ARG A 223 -23.05 -3.72 -16.76
C ARG A 223 -23.98 -2.54 -16.44
N GLN A 224 -24.94 -2.71 -15.54
CA GLN A 224 -25.91 -1.68 -15.18
C GLN A 224 -25.38 -0.71 -14.10
N GLY A 225 -24.36 -1.11 -13.33
CA GLY A 225 -23.75 -0.25 -12.33
C GLY A 225 -22.70 0.70 -12.92
N ARG A 226 -22.29 1.70 -12.13
CA ARG A 226 -21.23 2.63 -12.49
C ARG A 226 -19.88 1.94 -12.35
N VAL A 227 -19.20 1.73 -13.47
CA VAL A 227 -17.87 1.09 -13.50
C VAL A 227 -16.78 2.11 -13.23
N ARG A 228 -15.93 1.85 -12.24
CA ARG A 228 -14.82 2.71 -11.82
C ARG A 228 -13.51 1.92 -11.75
N PRO A 229 -12.37 2.50 -12.13
CA PRO A 229 -11.06 1.89 -11.89
C PRO A 229 -10.79 1.72 -10.38
N LEU A 230 -10.31 0.56 -9.95
CA LEU A 230 -9.97 0.30 -8.55
C LEU A 230 -8.48 0.05 -8.34
N GLY A 231 -7.88 -0.73 -9.22
CA GLY A 231 -6.47 -1.13 -9.13
C GLY A 231 -5.89 -1.52 -10.47
N LEU A 232 -4.57 -1.45 -10.59
CA LEU A 232 -3.79 -1.89 -11.72
C LEU A 232 -2.45 -2.41 -11.21
N ASP A 233 -2.14 -3.65 -11.59
CA ASP A 233 -0.89 -4.31 -11.28
C ASP A 233 -0.37 -5.04 -12.52
N ARG A 234 0.80 -5.66 -12.42
CA ARG A 234 1.45 -6.39 -13.53
C ARG A 234 0.63 -7.55 -14.08
N TYR A 235 -0.35 -8.04 -13.35
CA TYR A 235 -1.15 -9.19 -13.72
C TYR A 235 -2.53 -8.78 -14.28
N GLY A 236 -2.96 -7.53 -14.14
CA GLY A 236 -4.26 -7.09 -14.65
C GLY A 236 -4.81 -5.82 -14.02
N MET A 237 -6.07 -5.54 -14.34
CA MET A 237 -6.80 -4.37 -13.85
C MET A 237 -8.00 -4.78 -13.01
N ARG A 238 -8.21 -4.13 -11.86
CA ARG A 238 -9.41 -4.27 -11.03
C ARG A 238 -10.36 -3.10 -11.29
N LEU A 239 -11.62 -3.43 -11.47
CA LEU A 239 -12.72 -2.47 -11.63
C LEU A 239 -13.72 -2.69 -10.50
N ARG A 240 -14.28 -1.60 -9.99
CA ARG A 240 -15.44 -1.63 -9.11
C ARG A 240 -16.68 -1.26 -9.89
N VAL A 241 -17.76 -2.02 -9.70
CA VAL A 241 -19.09 -1.71 -10.19
C VAL A 241 -19.92 -1.24 -9.01
N GLU A 242 -20.21 0.06 -8.94
CA GLU A 242 -21.08 0.64 -7.92
C GLU A 242 -22.55 0.53 -8.39
N SER A 243 -23.39 -0.18 -7.64
CA SER A 243 -24.82 -0.30 -7.93
C SER A 243 -25.68 -0.19 -6.67
N ASP A 244 -26.99 -0.07 -6.87
CA ASP A 244 -27.98 0.02 -5.78
C ASP A 244 -28.01 -1.25 -4.91
N SER A 245 -27.64 -2.41 -5.47
CA SER A 245 -27.57 -3.69 -4.74
C SER A 245 -26.27 -3.90 -3.97
N GLY A 246 -25.29 -2.99 -4.13
CA GLY A 246 -23.97 -3.09 -3.52
C GLY A 246 -22.84 -2.97 -4.54
N ASP A 247 -21.63 -2.77 -4.02
CA ASP A 247 -20.43 -2.63 -4.83
C ASP A 247 -19.84 -4.01 -5.15
N HIS A 248 -19.34 -4.19 -6.38
CA HIS A 248 -18.76 -5.45 -6.83
C HIS A 248 -17.40 -5.23 -7.48
N ASP A 249 -16.38 -5.92 -7.00
CA ASP A 249 -15.04 -5.86 -7.56
C ASP A 249 -14.81 -6.99 -8.56
N ILE A 250 -14.28 -6.63 -9.72
CA ILE A 250 -14.03 -7.55 -10.82
C ILE A 250 -12.61 -7.35 -11.32
N ARG A 251 -11.87 -8.45 -11.42
CA ARG A 251 -10.54 -8.48 -11.99
C ARG A 251 -10.58 -8.85 -13.47
N LEU A 252 -9.95 -8.01 -14.29
CA LEU A 252 -9.68 -8.26 -15.70
C LEU A 252 -8.21 -8.65 -15.85
N PRO A 253 -7.88 -9.95 -15.98
CA PRO A 253 -6.50 -10.40 -16.02
C PRO A 253 -5.85 -10.11 -17.37
N PHE A 254 -4.57 -9.77 -17.35
CA PHE A 254 -3.76 -9.77 -18.55
C PHE A 254 -3.44 -11.20 -19.00
N PRO A 255 -3.20 -11.41 -20.31
CA PRO A 255 -2.83 -12.75 -20.81
C PRO A 255 -1.52 -13.29 -20.23
N ALA A 256 -0.62 -12.39 -19.81
CA ALA A 256 0.64 -12.68 -19.16
C ALA A 256 1.06 -11.49 -18.28
N PRO A 257 1.91 -11.69 -17.26
CA PRO A 257 2.47 -10.60 -16.47
C PRO A 257 3.24 -9.60 -17.34
N VAL A 258 3.18 -8.31 -16.99
CA VAL A 258 3.87 -7.22 -17.70
C VAL A 258 4.80 -6.46 -16.77
N ASP A 259 6.01 -6.14 -17.23
CA ASP A 259 7.06 -5.57 -16.36
C ASP A 259 7.49 -4.15 -16.77
N ASP A 260 6.93 -3.63 -17.86
CA ASP A 260 7.23 -2.29 -18.36
C ASP A 260 5.98 -1.58 -18.91
N ILE A 261 6.11 -0.28 -19.14
CA ILE A 261 5.01 0.60 -19.61
C ILE A 261 4.52 0.19 -21.01
N ALA A 262 5.42 -0.32 -21.87
CA ALA A 262 5.07 -0.72 -23.22
C ALA A 262 4.19 -1.98 -23.23
N GLY A 263 4.57 -2.97 -22.41
CA GLY A 263 3.83 -4.19 -22.14
C GLY A 263 2.48 -3.89 -21.51
N LEU A 264 2.43 -3.00 -20.51
CA LEU A 264 1.19 -2.55 -19.88
C LEU A 264 0.24 -1.90 -20.90
N SER A 265 0.74 -0.98 -21.71
CA SER A 265 -0.04 -0.32 -22.78
C SER A 265 -0.61 -1.33 -23.78
N LYS A 266 0.18 -2.34 -24.15
CA LYS A 266 -0.26 -3.43 -25.04
C LYS A 266 -1.34 -4.29 -24.37
N ALA A 267 -1.15 -4.65 -23.11
CA ALA A 267 -2.09 -5.50 -22.36
C ALA A 267 -3.46 -4.84 -22.16
N ILE A 268 -3.49 -3.54 -21.82
CA ILE A 268 -4.74 -2.77 -21.72
C ILE A 268 -5.47 -2.70 -23.07
N ARG A 269 -4.76 -2.52 -24.19
CA ARG A 269 -5.38 -2.55 -25.53
C ARG A 269 -6.01 -3.90 -25.85
N ILE A 270 -5.35 -5.00 -25.45
CA ILE A 270 -5.90 -6.36 -25.60
C ILE A 270 -7.18 -6.51 -24.76
N LEU A 271 -7.19 -6.04 -23.51
CA LEU A 271 -8.40 -6.04 -22.67
C LEU A 271 -9.55 -5.29 -23.32
N MET A 272 -9.30 -4.11 -23.89
CA MET A 272 -10.32 -3.35 -24.63
C MET A 272 -10.84 -4.03 -25.90
N GLY A 273 -10.27 -5.18 -26.30
CA GLY A 273 -10.67 -5.89 -27.51
C GLY A 273 -10.08 -5.29 -28.79
N CYS A 274 -9.00 -4.50 -28.69
CA CYS A 274 -8.27 -4.02 -29.87
C CYS A 274 -7.33 -5.13 -30.37
N PRO A 275 -7.57 -5.74 -31.55
CA PRO A 275 -6.73 -6.82 -32.07
C PRO A 275 -5.44 -6.31 -32.74
N PHE A 276 -5.12 -5.02 -32.67
CA PHE A 276 -3.91 -4.47 -33.30
C PHE A 276 -2.67 -4.75 -32.42
N VAL A 277 -2.14 -5.96 -32.56
CA VAL A 277 -0.93 -6.44 -31.87
C VAL A 277 0.37 -5.86 -32.49
N ASN A 278 0.28 -5.19 -33.64
CA ASN A 278 1.41 -4.58 -34.34
C ASN A 278 1.15 -3.09 -34.58
N GLY A 279 2.16 -2.26 -34.25
CA GLY A 279 2.12 -0.81 -34.43
C GLY A 279 1.78 -0.39 -35.85
N LEU A 280 1.19 0.80 -35.98
CA LEU A 280 0.93 1.45 -37.25
C LEU A 280 2.24 1.52 -38.05
N ARG A 281 2.35 0.73 -39.13
CA ARG A 281 3.44 0.90 -40.09
C ARG A 281 3.20 2.23 -40.82
N PRO A 282 4.18 3.14 -40.90
CA PRO A 282 4.05 4.31 -41.73
C PRO A 282 3.94 3.86 -43.19
N ARG A 283 2.89 4.31 -43.87
CA ARG A 283 2.82 4.24 -45.33
C ARG A 283 3.82 5.26 -45.85
N HIS A 284 4.93 4.78 -46.38
CA HIS A 284 5.75 5.57 -47.28
C HIS A 284 4.94 5.78 -48.57
N THR A 285 4.45 7.00 -48.76
CA THR A 285 4.12 7.55 -50.08
C THR A 285 5.36 8.10 -50.72
#